data_AF-A0A965Y679-F1
#
_entry.id   AF-A0A965Y679-F1
#
_cell.length_a   1.000
_cell.length_b   1.000
_cell.length_c   1.000
_cell.angle_alpha   90.00
_cell.angle_beta   90.00
_cell.angle_gamma   90.00
#
_symmetry.space_group_name_H-M   'P 1'
#
loop_
_entity.id
_entity.type
_entity.pdbx_description
1 polymer ?
#
loop_
_entity_poly.entity_id
_entity_poly.type
_entity_poly.pdbx_seq_one_letter_code
_entity_poly.pdbx_strand_id
1 'polypeptide(L)' 'MKPTERVKALLEGKKLDVPAINLWKHFPPYDENPVQLVRKITQFQERFNWDFVKVTYQGLYSIQDWGSW' A
#
# COMPACT_ATOMS: atom_id res chain seq x y z
N MET A 1 -11.43 12.62 -11.43
CA MET A 1 -11.74 11.98 -10.13
C MET A 1 -10.42 11.68 -9.42
N LYS A 2 -10.28 12.09 -8.16
CA LYS A 2 -9.09 11.77 -7.36
C LYS A 2 -9.01 10.26 -7.08
N PRO A 3 -7.82 9.70 -6.84
CA PRO A 3 -7.69 8.26 -6.60
C PRO A 3 -8.57 7.77 -5.43
N THR A 4 -8.62 8.53 -4.33
CA THR A 4 -9.46 8.22 -3.17
C THR A 4 -10.97 8.29 -3.45
N GLU A 5 -11.41 9.22 -4.31
CA GLU A 5 -12.82 9.32 -4.73
C GLU A 5 -13.21 8.14 -5.62
N ARG A 6 -12.28 7.66 -6.46
CA ARG A 6 -12.48 6.48 -7.31
C ARG A 6 -12.72 5.22 -6.47
N VAL A 7 -11.91 5.01 -5.42
CA VAL A 7 -12.11 3.90 -4.49
C VAL A 7 -13.46 4.00 -3.80
N LYS A 8 -13.86 5.19 -3.33
CA LYS A 8 -15.18 5.37 -2.68
C LYS A 8 -16.33 5.06 -3.63
N ALA A 9 -16.29 5.58 -4.86
CA ALA A 9 -17.30 5.30 -5.86
C ALA A 9 -17.37 3.80 -6.22
N LEU A 10 -16.22 3.12 -6.30
CA LEU A 10 -16.18 1.67 -6.48
C LEU A 10 -16.89 0.93 -5.35
N LEU A 11 -16.59 1.28 -4.10
CA LEU A 11 -17.17 0.65 -2.91
C LEU A 11 -18.67 0.90 -2.79
N GLU A 12 -19.16 2.02 -3.31
CA GLU A 12 -20.58 2.35 -3.43
C GLU A 12 -21.28 1.64 -4.60
N GLY A 13 -20.56 0.81 -5.37
CA GLY A 13 -21.10 0.08 -6.52
C GLY A 13 -21.37 0.95 -7.74
N LYS A 14 -20.82 2.17 -7.79
CA LYS A 14 -21.00 3.07 -8.94
C LYS A 14 -20.18 2.59 -10.13
N LYS A 15 -20.70 2.85 -11.34
CA LYS A 15 -19.94 2.64 -12.58
C LYS A 15 -18.79 3.65 -12.64
N LEU A 16 -17.58 3.15 -12.87
CA LEU A 16 -16.38 3.97 -13.06
C LEU A 16 -16.05 4.11 -14.54
N ASP A 17 -15.58 5.30 -14.94
CA ASP A 17 -15.06 5.54 -16.30
C ASP A 17 -13.68 4.91 -16.52
N VAL A 18 -12.90 4.77 -15.43
CA VAL A 18 -11.57 4.16 -15.40
C VAL A 18 -11.52 3.21 -14.20
N PRO A 19 -11.04 1.97 -14.35
CA PRO A 19 -10.95 1.03 -13.23
C PRO A 19 -10.04 1.57 -12.12
N ALA A 20 -10.38 1.26 -10.86
CA ALA A 20 -9.45 1.47 -9.76
C ALA A 20 -8.35 0.40 -9.81
N ILE A 21 -7.10 0.81 -9.66
CA ILE A 21 -5.92 -0.06 -9.76
C ILE A 21 -5.03 0.17 -8.55
N ASN A 22 -4.53 -0.93 -7.99
CA ASN A 22 -3.48 -0.89 -6.98
C ASN A 22 -2.53 -2.09 -7.15
N LEU A 23 -1.31 -1.96 -6.62
CA LEU A 23 -0.33 -3.04 -6.55
C LEU A 23 0.16 -3.20 -5.11
N TRP A 24 0.17 -4.44 -4.62
CA TRP A 24 0.63 -4.77 -3.28
C TRP A 24 1.93 -5.55 -3.34
N LYS A 25 2.90 -5.13 -2.54
CA LYS A 25 4.17 -5.83 -2.37
C LYS A 25 4.78 -5.54 -1.00
N HIS A 26 5.76 -6.34 -0.63
CA HIS A 26 6.69 -6.06 0.44
C HIS A 26 7.83 -5.14 -0.06
N PHE A 27 8.57 -4.54 0.86
CA PHE A 27 9.69 -3.67 0.55
C PHE A 27 11.00 -4.13 1.19
N PRO A 28 11.39 -5.42 1.13
CA PRO A 28 12.63 -5.88 1.74
C PRO A 28 13.84 -5.25 1.03
N PRO A 29 14.92 -4.94 1.77
CA PRO A 29 15.08 -5.08 3.22
C PRO A 29 14.58 -3.85 4.02
N TYR A 30 13.86 -2.93 3.39
CA TYR A 30 13.48 -1.64 3.97
C TYR A 30 12.24 -1.69 4.88
N ASP A 31 11.48 -2.78 4.86
CA ASP A 31 10.26 -2.97 5.65
C ASP A 31 10.49 -3.44 7.09
N GLU A 32 11.75 -3.65 7.49
CA GLU A 32 12.17 -3.89 8.87
C GLU A 32 12.37 -2.59 9.68
N ASN A 33 12.59 -1.46 9.00
CA ASN A 33 12.74 -0.16 9.64
C ASN A 33 11.56 0.75 9.28
N PRO A 34 10.79 1.26 10.26
CA PRO A 34 9.57 2.02 9.99
C PRO A 34 9.82 3.30 9.19
N VAL A 35 10.96 3.99 9.41
CA VAL A 35 11.30 5.21 8.67
C VAL A 35 11.62 4.89 7.21
N GLN A 36 12.35 3.80 6.96
CA GLN A 36 12.66 3.37 5.60
C GLN A 36 11.40 2.86 4.88
N LEU A 37 10.54 2.10 5.58
CA LEU A 37 9.27 1.63 5.05
C LEU A 37 8.39 2.79 4.56
N VAL A 38 8.20 3.81 5.40
CA VAL A 38 7.43 5.01 5.03
C VAL A 38 8.03 5.67 3.79
N ARG A 39 9.36 5.86 3.75
CA ARG A 39 10.03 6.44 2.58
C ARG A 39 9.78 5.64 1.30
N LYS A 40 9.88 4.30 1.36
CA LYS A 40 9.67 3.44 0.19
C LYS A 40 8.21 3.41 -0.27
N ILE A 41 7.26 3.39 0.66
CA ILE A 41 5.83 3.48 0.35
C ILE A 41 5.50 4.81 -0.32
N THR A 42 6.00 5.94 0.21
CA THR A 42 5.80 7.27 -0.38
C THR A 42 6.38 7.35 -1.79
N GLN A 43 7.63 6.91 -1.99
CA GLN A 43 8.25 6.88 -3.32
C GLN A 43 7.46 6.03 -4.31
N PHE A 44 6.92 4.89 -3.86
CA PHE A 44 6.11 4.01 -4.68
C PHE A 44 4.77 4.64 -5.06
N GLN A 45 4.13 5.35 -4.12
CA GLN A 45 2.90 6.10 -4.39
C GLN A 45 3.15 7.26 -5.35
N GLU A 46 4.21 8.05 -5.16
CA GLU A 46 4.55 9.19 -6.01
C GLU A 46 4.87 8.76 -7.44
N ARG A 47 5.53 7.61 -7.62
CA ARG A 47 5.92 7.11 -8.94
C ARG A 47 4.73 6.61 -9.78
N PHE A 48 3.73 6.00 -9.15
CA PHE A 48 2.68 5.27 -9.87
C PHE A 48 1.27 5.81 -9.63
N ASN A 49 1.09 6.69 -8.64
CA ASN A 49 -0.18 7.34 -8.31
C ASN A 49 -1.35 6.36 -8.13
N TRP A 50 -1.14 5.33 -7.31
CA TRP A 50 -2.15 4.30 -7.04
C TRP A 50 -3.40 4.86 -6.37
N ASP A 51 -4.49 4.10 -6.47
CA ASP A 51 -5.79 4.48 -5.92
C ASP A 51 -5.82 4.57 -4.39
N PHE A 52 -4.96 3.82 -3.72
CA PHE A 52 -4.75 3.94 -2.29
C PHE A 52 -3.38 3.38 -1.89
N VAL A 53 -2.88 3.85 -0.75
CA VAL A 53 -1.65 3.33 -0.16
C VAL A 53 -1.96 2.07 0.62
N LYS A 54 -1.34 0.95 0.23
CA LYS A 54 -1.28 -0.26 1.05
C LYS A 54 -0.07 -0.16 1.97
N VAL A 55 -0.30 -0.17 3.28
CA VAL A 55 0.76 -0.35 4.28
C VAL A 55 1.00 -1.84 4.45
N THR A 56 2.19 -2.31 4.05
CA THR A 56 2.61 -3.70 4.17
C THR A 56 3.85 -3.74 5.05
N TYR A 57 3.71 -4.23 6.28
CA TYR A 57 4.84 -4.50 7.18
C TYR A 57 5.61 -5.74 6.72
N GLN A 58 6.74 -6.02 7.36
CA GLN A 58 7.46 -7.28 7.19
C GLN A 58 6.51 -8.47 7.41
N GLY A 59 6.64 -9.52 6.58
CA GLY A 59 5.64 -10.58 6.47
C GLY A 59 5.43 -11.44 7.73
N LEU A 60 6.41 -11.46 8.63
CA LEU A 60 6.39 -12.16 9.92
C LEU A 60 6.26 -11.19 11.11
N TYR A 61 5.96 -9.91 10.88
CA TYR A 61 5.88 -8.89 11.93
C TYR A 61 4.98 -9.32 13.10
N SER A 62 3.87 -10.02 12.83
CA SER A 62 2.95 -10.51 13.87
C SER A 62 3.54 -11.54 14.83
N ILE A 63 4.65 -12.19 14.46
CA ILE A 63 5.32 -13.23 15.25
C ILE A 63 6.80 -12.90 15.50
N GLN A 64 7.23 -11.67 15.22
CA GLN A 64 8.64 -11.26 15.40
C GLN A 64 9.06 -11.38 16.87
N ASP A 65 8.19 -10.94 17.79
CA ASP A 65 8.42 -11.03 19.24
C ASP A 65 8.44 -12.47 19.77
N TRP A 66 7.97 -13.43 18.97
CA TRP A 66 8.01 -14.87 19.27
C TRP A 66 9.29 -15.56 18.76
N GLY A 67 10.26 -14.79 18.27
CA GLY A 67 11.56 -15.29 17.83
C GLY A 67 11.61 -15.70 16.36
N SER A 68 10.63 -15.29 15.54
CA SER A 68 10.82 -15.34 14.10
C SER A 68 11.83 -14.27 13.68
N TRP A 69 12.92 -14.72 13.09
CA TRP A 69 13.96 -13.89 12.49
C TRP A 69 13.88 -14.01 10.98
#